data_AF-A0AB36ICH0-F1
#
_entry.id   AF-A0AB36ICH0-F1
#
_cell.length_a   1.000
_cell.length_b   1.000
_cell.length_c   1.000
_cell.angle_alpha   90.00
_cell.angle_beta   90.00
_cell.angle_gamma   90.00
#
_symmetry.space_group_name_H-M   'P 1'
#
loop_
_entity.id
_entity.type
_entity.pdbx_description
1 polymer ?
#
loop_
_entity_poly.entity_id
_entity_poly.type
_entity_poly.pdbx_seq_one_letter_code
_entity_poly.pdbx_strand_id
1 'polypeptide(L)' 'MPENSTPVFKMYTTAELRAERQELLERMRPFNLEQMHRLYDADLLSVEESEMLDNYRSLAWLIDGEIL' A
#
# COMPACT_ATOMS: atom_id res chain seq x y z
N MET A 1 -2.91 6.09 35.29
CA MET A 1 -3.38 7.11 34.34
C MET A 1 -3.54 6.41 33.00
N PRO A 2 -4.75 6.29 32.42
CA PRO A 2 -4.87 5.79 31.06
C PRO A 2 -4.49 6.94 30.12
N GLU A 3 -3.39 6.73 29.42
CA GLU A 3 -2.89 7.59 28.36
C GLU A 3 -3.95 7.60 27.23
N ASN A 4 -4.70 8.69 27.18
CA ASN A 4 -5.71 8.93 26.17
C ASN A 4 -4.98 9.10 24.82
N SER A 5 -4.74 7.98 24.13
CA SER A 5 -4.15 7.93 22.80
C SER A 5 -5.13 8.54 21.81
N THR A 6 -5.16 9.87 21.78
CA THR A 6 -5.97 10.63 20.83
C THR A 6 -5.40 10.32 19.45
N PRO A 7 -6.18 9.74 18.51
CA PRO A 7 -5.66 9.37 17.20
C PRO A 7 -5.16 10.63 16.50
N VAL A 8 -3.87 10.63 16.14
CA VAL A 8 -3.26 11.72 15.38
C VAL A 8 -3.58 11.48 13.92
N PHE A 9 -4.53 12.24 13.38
CA PHE A 9 -4.80 12.23 11.96
C PHE A 9 -3.74 13.06 11.25
N LYS A 10 -2.89 12.39 10.48
CA LYS A 10 -1.95 13.05 9.59
C LYS A 10 -2.65 13.33 8.27
N MET A 11 -2.75 14.61 7.92
CA MET A 11 -3.24 15.00 6.60
C MET A 11 -2.14 14.74 5.59
N TYR A 12 -2.48 14.01 4.53
CA TYR A 12 -1.62 13.82 3.36
C TYR A 12 -2.25 14.51 2.17
N THR A 13 -1.43 15.19 1.39
CA THR A 13 -1.84 15.71 0.08
C THR A 13 -1.89 14.58 -0.93
N THR A 14 -2.70 14.72 -1.98
CA THR A 14 -2.72 13.77 -3.10
C THR A 14 -1.34 13.57 -3.73
N ALA A 15 -0.48 14.60 -3.71
CA ALA A 15 0.88 14.52 -4.21
C ALA A 15 1.76 13.58 -3.36
N GLU A 16 1.66 13.68 -2.03
CA GLU A 16 2.38 12.81 -1.10
C GLU A 16 1.92 11.35 -1.21
N LEU A 17 0.61 11.12 -1.34
CA LEU A 17 0.06 9.77 -1.51
C LEU A 17 0.53 9.12 -2.83
N ARG A 18 0.61 9.92 -3.91
CA ARG A 18 1.18 9.45 -5.19
C ARG A 18 2.67 9.14 -5.09
N ALA A 19 3.41 9.93 -4.32
CA ALA A 19 4.83 9.66 -4.07
C ALA A 19 5.00 8.35 -3.30
N GLU A 20 4.21 8.12 -2.24
CA GLU A 20 4.25 6.88 -1.47
C GLU A 20 3.88 5.66 -2.33
N ARG A 21 2.85 5.79 -3.18
CA ARG A 21 2.48 4.74 -4.15
C ARG A 21 3.63 4.43 -5.11
N GLN A 22 4.38 5.43 -5.55
CA GLN A 22 5.54 5.25 -6.43
C GLN A 22 6.69 4.58 -5.69
N GLU A 23 6.97 4.95 -4.45
CA GLU A 23 7.99 4.30 -3.61
C GLU A 23 7.67 2.82 -3.38
N LEU A 24 6.40 2.48 -3.15
CA LEU A 24 5.97 1.09 -3.04
C LEU A 24 6.23 0.31 -4.34
N LEU A 25 5.93 0.89 -5.51
CA LEU A 25 6.25 0.25 -6.79
C LEU A 25 7.75 0.00 -6.97
N GLU A 26 8.60 0.91 -6.50
CA GLU A 26 10.05 0.71 -6.55
C GLU A 26 10.52 -0.40 -5.58
N ARG A 27 9.88 -0.52 -4.42
CA ARG A 27 10.16 -1.59 -3.44
C ARG A 27 9.69 -2.97 -3.90
N MET A 28 8.62 -3.04 -4.69
CA MET A 28 8.10 -4.30 -5.26
C MET A 28 9.04 -4.92 -6.30
N ARG A 29 10.04 -4.16 -6.77
CA ARG A 29 11.03 -4.68 -7.74
C ARG A 29 11.76 -5.88 -7.13
N PRO A 30 11.97 -6.97 -7.91
CA PRO A 30 11.89 -7.02 -9.37
C PRO A 30 10.50 -7.29 -9.95
N PHE A 31 9.49 -7.55 -9.13
CA PHE A 31 8.16 -7.91 -9.58
C PHE A 31 7.35 -6.67 -9.99
N ASN A 32 6.56 -6.79 -11.05
CA ASN A 32 5.53 -5.82 -11.38
C ASN A 32 4.22 -6.16 -10.64
N LEU A 33 3.26 -5.23 -10.61
CA LEU A 33 1.98 -5.43 -9.91
C LEU A 33 1.25 -6.69 -10.37
N GLU A 34 1.20 -6.96 -11.67
CA GLU A 34 0.51 -8.15 -12.20
C GLU A 34 1.14 -9.44 -11.66
N GLN A 35 2.47 -9.50 -11.60
CA GLN A 35 3.19 -10.63 -11.00
C GLN A 35 2.92 -10.74 -9.50
N MET A 36 2.90 -9.61 -8.78
CA MET A 36 2.56 -9.58 -7.36
C MET A 36 1.13 -10.06 -7.09
N HIS A 37 0.16 -9.66 -7.90
CA HIS A 37 -1.21 -10.16 -7.82
C HIS A 37 -1.28 -11.68 -8.03
N ARG A 38 -0.56 -12.21 -9.02
CA ARG A 38 -0.52 -13.67 -9.23
C ARG A 38 0.14 -14.42 -8.07
N LEU A 39 1.19 -13.85 -7.48
CA LEU A 39 1.86 -14.44 -6.33
C LEU A 39 0.96 -14.38 -5.08
N TYR A 40 0.17 -13.31 -4.93
CA TYR A 40 -0.83 -13.18 -3.87
C TYR A 40 -1.91 -14.26 -4.01
N ASP A 41 -2.47 -14.43 -5.20
CA ASP A 41 -3.51 -15.44 -5.48
C ASP A 41 -2.97 -16.88 -5.30
N ALA A 42 -1.67 -17.07 -5.47
CA ALA A 42 -1.00 -18.35 -5.27
C ALA A 42 -0.54 -18.59 -3.82
N ASP A 43 -0.77 -17.64 -2.90
CA ASP A 43 -0.28 -17.67 -1.51
C ASP A 43 1.26 -17.81 -1.43
N LEU A 44 1.96 -17.19 -2.37
CA LEU A 44 3.42 -17.24 -2.51
C LEU A 44 4.14 -15.96 -2.08
N LEU A 45 3.40 -14.91 -1.73
CA LEU A 45 3.98 -13.69 -1.17
C LEU A 45 4.36 -13.91 0.29
N SER A 46 5.51 -13.37 0.68
CA SER A 46 5.80 -13.17 2.09
C SER A 46 4.81 -12.20 2.73
N VAL A 47 4.74 -12.20 4.06
CA VAL A 47 3.88 -11.26 4.82
C VAL A 47 4.19 -9.82 4.45
N GLU A 48 5.48 -9.46 4.36
CA GLU A 48 5.91 -8.10 3.99
C GLU A 48 5.47 -7.72 2.57
N GLU A 49 5.58 -8.64 1.61
CA GLU A 49 5.14 -8.42 0.24
C GLU A 49 3.62 -8.30 0.11
N SER A 50 2.87 -9.09 0.88
CA SER A 50 1.41 -9.00 0.96
C SER A 50 0.98 -7.65 1.55
N GLU A 51 1.59 -7.22 2.65
CA GLU A 51 1.33 -5.91 3.25
C GLU A 51 1.68 -4.77 2.28
N MET A 52 2.75 -4.92 1.50
CA MET A 52 3.14 -3.94 0.48
C MET A 52 2.06 -3.81 -0.61
N LEU A 53 1.54 -4.94 -1.08
CA LEU A 53 0.47 -4.97 -2.08
C LEU A 53 -0.85 -4.40 -1.53
N ASP A 54 -1.21 -4.73 -0.29
CA ASP A 54 -2.41 -4.20 0.35
C ASP A 54 -2.32 -2.68 0.58
N ASN A 55 -1.16 -2.17 0.99
CA ASN A 55 -0.91 -0.74 1.10
C ASN A 55 -1.01 -0.04 -0.27
N TYR A 56 -0.46 -0.66 -1.32
CA TYR A 56 -0.59 -0.14 -2.67
C TYR A 56 -2.06 -0.05 -3.12
N ARG A 57 -2.84 -1.11 -2.91
CA ARG A 57 -4.28 -1.13 -3.25
C ARG A 57 -5.06 -0.08 -2.46
N SER A 58 -4.74 0.08 -1.17
CA SER A 58 -5.35 1.11 -0.31
C SER A 58 -5.06 2.52 -0.83
N LEU A 59 -3.81 2.79 -1.26
CA LEU A 59 -3.44 4.06 -1.87
C LEU A 59 -4.10 4.28 -3.24
N ALA A 60 -4.19 3.26 -4.08
CA ALA A 60 -4.90 3.34 -5.36
C ALA A 60 -6.38 3.69 -5.15
N TRP A 61 -7.04 3.05 -4.18
CA TRP A 61 -8.42 3.37 -3.82
C TRP A 61 -8.56 4.80 -3.28
N LEU A 62 -7.63 5.24 -2.43
CA LEU A 62 -7.71 6.56 -1.80
C LEU A 62 -7.39 7.72 -2.77
N ILE A 63 -6.57 7.47 -3.80
CA ILE A 63 -6.17 8.47 -4.81
C ILE A 63 -7.17 8.50 -5.98
N ASP A 64 -7.50 7.33 -6.53
CA ASP A 64 -8.21 7.20 -7.81
C ASP A 64 -9.65 6.69 -7.63
N GLY A 65 -10.01 6.15 -6.46
CA GLY A 65 -11.32 5.53 -6.22
C GLY A 65 -11.48 4.16 -6.88
N GLU A 66 -10.42 3.60 -7.45
CA GLU A 66 -10.42 2.33 -8.16
C GLU A 66 -10.01 1.18 -7.23
N ILE A 67 -10.73 0.06 -7.29
CA ILE A 67 -10.32 -1.20 -6.67
C ILE A 67 -9.63 -2.02 -7.77
N LEU A 68 -8.30 -2.17 -7.64
CA LEU A 68 -7.44 -2.95 -8.54
C LEU A 68 -7.34 -4.41 -8.10
#